data_AF-A0A0E3KWP1-F1
#
_entry.id   AF-A0A0E3KWP1-F1
#
_cell.length_a   1.000
_cell.length_b   1.000
_cell.length_c   1.000
_cell.angle_alpha   90.00
_cell.angle_beta   90.00
_cell.angle_gamma   90.00
#
_symmetry.space_group_name_H-M   'P 1'
#
loop_
_entity.id
_entity.type
_entity.pdbx_description
1 polymer ?
#
loop_
_entity_poly.entity_id
_entity_poly.type
_entity_poly.pdbx_seq_one_letter_code
_entity_poly.pdbx_strand_id
1 'polypeptide(L)'
;MEKEIFNYAYKNHKQEMEILMSVPGIGELGAATLIAEIGDFKDFSSGDKLASWLGIVPNVYQSADKYHNGRITKRGSKEARWILTQIAQAAARTKNSRLKEFFNRKKKSIGHSKAIIALARKIATIIWHLITNEEMYEDETGYKKGEIQKRKIVETEIFSVDERIKIMSEIYVIARNEEREST
;
A
#
# COMPACT_ATOMS: atom_id res chain seq x y z
N MET A 1 6.46 2.30 15.38
CA MET A 1 5.43 2.73 14.41
C MET A 1 5.37 1.83 13.17
N GLU A 2 6.29 1.90 12.20
CA GLU A 2 6.18 1.08 10.96
C GLU A 2 6.14 -0.44 11.20
N LYS A 3 6.98 -0.95 12.12
CA LYS A 3 6.96 -2.37 12.52
C LYS A 3 5.67 -2.78 13.23
N GLU A 4 5.03 -1.87 13.96
CA GLU A 4 3.79 -2.15 14.69
C GLU A 4 2.59 -2.24 13.73
N ILE A 5 2.52 -1.35 12.74
CA ILE A 5 1.50 -1.38 11.68
C ILE A 5 1.62 -2.68 10.88
N PHE A 6 2.84 -3.06 10.51
CA PHE A 6 3.08 -4.34 9.84
C PHE A 6 2.65 -5.54 10.68
N ASN A 7 3.06 -5.60 11.96
CA ASN A 7 2.71 -6.70 12.85
C ASN A 7 1.21 -6.80 13.10
N TYR A 8 0.50 -5.66 13.22
CA TYR A 8 -0.96 -5.63 13.33
C TYR A 8 -1.64 -6.18 12.07
N ALA A 9 -1.26 -5.67 10.89
CA ALA A 9 -1.84 -6.11 9.63
C ALA A 9 -1.56 -7.60 9.37
N TYR A 10 -0.34 -8.07 9.64
CA TYR A 10 0.02 -9.47 9.42
C TYR A 10 -0.67 -10.44 10.38
N LYS A 11 -0.95 -10.01 11.63
CA LYS A 11 -1.65 -10.85 12.62
C LYS A 11 -3.13 -11.01 12.32
N ASN A 12 -3.79 -9.95 11.84
CA ASN A 12 -5.24 -9.92 11.65
C ASN A 12 -5.69 -10.15 10.20
N HIS A 13 -4.84 -9.82 9.21
CA HIS A 13 -5.14 -9.84 7.77
C HIS A 13 -4.05 -10.56 6.97
N LYS A 14 -3.68 -11.75 7.43
CA LYS A 14 -2.55 -12.51 6.85
C LYS A 14 -2.79 -12.84 5.37
N GLN A 15 -4.00 -13.27 5.02
CA GLN A 15 -4.34 -13.68 3.66
C GLN A 15 -4.33 -12.50 2.70
N GLU A 16 -4.92 -11.38 3.10
CA GLU A 16 -4.94 -10.14 2.33
C GLU A 16 -3.52 -9.58 2.16
N MET A 17 -2.68 -9.66 3.19
CA MET A 17 -1.26 -9.31 3.10
C MET A 17 -0.54 -10.16 2.04
N GLU A 18 -0.72 -11.47 2.05
CA GLU A 18 -0.10 -12.39 1.08
C GLU A 18 -0.57 -12.10 -0.35
N ILE A 19 -1.88 -11.91 -0.54
CA ILE A 19 -2.50 -11.54 -1.83
C ILE A 19 -1.96 -10.20 -2.32
N LEU A 20 -1.98 -9.16 -1.49
CA LEU A 20 -1.45 -7.84 -1.86
C LEU A 20 0.03 -7.93 -2.23
N MET A 21 0.82 -8.63 -1.43
CA MET A 21 2.23 -8.81 -1.70
C MET A 21 2.48 -9.61 -2.98
N SER A 22 1.57 -10.46 -3.46
CA SER A 22 1.77 -11.14 -4.76
C SER A 22 1.81 -10.17 -5.95
N VAL A 23 1.21 -8.99 -5.84
CA VAL A 23 1.13 -8.00 -6.92
C VAL A 23 2.48 -7.29 -7.13
N PRO A 24 2.95 -7.14 -8.38
CA PRO A 24 4.15 -6.39 -8.69
C PRO A 24 4.16 -4.99 -8.11
N GLY A 25 5.23 -4.63 -7.42
CA GLY A 25 5.41 -3.30 -6.83
C GLY A 25 4.82 -3.13 -5.43
N ILE A 26 4.13 -4.14 -4.90
CA ILE A 26 3.63 -4.12 -3.52
C ILE A 26 4.64 -4.81 -2.59
N GLY A 27 5.18 -4.04 -1.65
CA GLY A 27 6.00 -4.54 -0.54
C GLY A 27 5.21 -4.66 0.76
N GLU A 28 5.83 -5.18 1.80
CA GLU A 28 5.25 -5.37 3.14
C GLU A 28 4.58 -4.10 3.69
N LEU A 29 5.30 -2.98 3.70
CA LEU A 29 4.77 -1.71 4.18
C LEU A 29 3.62 -1.21 3.29
N GLY A 30 3.73 -1.36 1.97
CA GLY A 30 2.68 -0.94 1.05
C GLY A 30 1.39 -1.72 1.26
N ALA A 31 1.49 -3.04 1.48
CA ALA A 31 0.35 -3.88 1.79
C ALA A 31 -0.26 -3.51 3.15
N ALA A 32 0.56 -3.38 4.19
CA ALA A 32 0.09 -3.04 5.54
C ALA A 32 -0.59 -1.66 5.58
N THR A 33 -0.02 -0.65 4.92
CA THR A 33 -0.64 0.68 4.81
C THR A 33 -1.95 0.62 4.04
N LEU A 34 -2.04 -0.14 2.94
CA LEU A 34 -3.29 -0.28 2.20
C LEU A 34 -4.39 -0.92 3.05
N ILE A 35 -4.08 -1.98 3.80
CA ILE A 35 -5.02 -2.62 4.71
C ILE A 35 -5.45 -1.64 5.81
N ALA A 36 -4.51 -0.92 6.42
CA ALA A 36 -4.81 0.05 7.47
C ALA A 36 -5.68 1.21 6.98
N GLU A 37 -5.46 1.69 5.76
CA GLU A 37 -6.20 2.81 5.19
C GLU A 37 -7.57 2.41 4.65
N ILE A 38 -7.69 1.21 4.06
CA ILE A 38 -8.93 0.76 3.40
C ILE A 38 -9.84 0.03 4.38
N GLY A 39 -9.29 -0.75 5.30
CA GLY A 39 -10.07 -1.68 6.12
C GLY A 39 -10.51 -2.88 5.30
N ASP A 40 -11.81 -3.15 5.27
CA ASP A 40 -12.37 -4.28 4.50
C ASP A 40 -12.57 -3.89 3.02
N PHE A 41 -11.91 -4.64 2.13
CA PHE A 41 -12.03 -4.46 0.69
C PHE A 41 -13.40 -4.93 0.17
N LYS A 42 -14.08 -5.81 0.90
CA LYS A 42 -15.39 -6.37 0.54
C LYS A 42 -16.54 -5.36 0.76
N ASP A 43 -16.30 -4.25 1.47
CA ASP A 43 -17.26 -3.13 1.61
C ASP A 43 -17.55 -2.41 0.28
N PHE A 44 -16.66 -2.55 -0.69
CA PHE A 44 -16.79 -1.90 -2.00
C PHE A 44 -17.50 -2.84 -2.98
N SER A 45 -18.54 -2.35 -3.64
CA SER A 45 -19.26 -3.10 -4.69
C SER A 45 -18.46 -3.35 -5.96
N SER A 46 -17.39 -2.59 -6.21
CA SER A 46 -16.48 -2.82 -7.34
C SER A 46 -15.12 -2.17 -7.12
N GLY A 47 -14.11 -2.68 -7.83
CA GLY A 47 -12.76 -2.10 -7.81
C GLY A 47 -12.70 -0.66 -8.35
N ASP A 48 -13.65 -0.27 -9.21
CA ASP A 48 -13.80 1.14 -9.64
C ASP A 48 -14.33 2.04 -8.51
N LYS A 49 -15.22 1.52 -7.66
CA LYS A 49 -15.70 2.24 -6.46
C LYS A 49 -14.58 2.40 -5.44
N LEU A 50 -13.76 1.37 -5.24
CA LEU A 50 -12.55 1.47 -4.42
C LEU A 50 -11.60 2.55 -4.98
N ALA A 51 -11.29 2.52 -6.27
CA ALA A 51 -10.43 3.53 -6.89
C ALA A 51 -11.00 4.95 -6.78
N SER A 52 -12.33 5.10 -6.88
CA SER A 52 -13.01 6.38 -6.68
C SER A 52 -12.88 6.88 -5.25
N TRP A 53 -13.09 5.98 -4.27
CA TRP A 53 -12.95 6.26 -2.84
C TRP A 53 -11.52 6.69 -2.48
N LEU A 54 -10.51 6.04 -3.05
CA LEU A 54 -9.09 6.41 -2.91
C LEU A 54 -8.72 7.74 -3.57
N GLY A 55 -9.63 8.29 -4.41
CA GLY A 55 -9.45 9.58 -5.06
C GLY A 55 -8.43 9.59 -6.21
N ILE A 56 -8.17 8.42 -6.81
CA ILE A 56 -7.23 8.22 -7.93
C ILE A 56 -7.92 8.22 -9.30
N VAL A 57 -9.23 8.45 -9.35
CA VAL A 57 -10.01 8.59 -10.58
C VAL A 57 -9.97 10.02 -11.12
N PRO A 58 -9.93 10.23 -12.44
CA PRO A 58 -10.03 11.56 -13.03
C PRO A 58 -11.44 12.14 -12.82
N ASN A 59 -11.53 13.45 -12.64
CA ASN A 59 -12.78 14.18 -12.78
C ASN A 59 -13.22 14.12 -14.24
N VAL A 60 -14.48 13.80 -14.46
CA VAL A 60 -15.08 13.77 -15.80
C VAL A 60 -15.93 15.02 -15.96
N TYR A 61 -15.63 15.81 -17.00
CA TYR A 61 -16.48 16.89 -17.47
C TYR A 61 -17.12 16.43 -18.76
N GLN A 62 -18.44 16.29 -18.75
CA GLN A 62 -19.23 15.90 -19.90
C GLN A 62 -20.30 16.96 -20.14
N SER A 63 -20.26 17.59 -21.31
CA SER A 63 -21.31 18.50 -21.78
C SER A 63 -21.68 18.11 -23.19
N ALA A 64 -22.98 17.89 -23.45
CA ALA A 64 -23.56 17.47 -24.73
C ALA A 64 -22.65 16.53 -25.57
N ASP A 65 -21.78 17.11 -26.41
CA ASP A 65 -20.94 16.41 -27.39
C ASP A 65 -19.44 16.36 -27.04
N LYS A 66 -19.04 16.83 -25.85
CA LYS A 66 -17.65 16.90 -25.40
C LYS A 66 -17.44 16.10 -24.13
N TYR A 67 -16.50 15.16 -24.19
CA TYR A 67 -16.01 14.39 -23.05
C TYR A 67 -14.57 14.79 -22.73
N HIS A 68 -14.33 15.24 -21.49
CA HIS A 68 -13.00 15.64 -21.05
C HIS A 68 -12.63 15.06 -19.68
N ASN A 69 -11.47 14.40 -19.62
CA ASN A 69 -10.87 13.92 -18.38
C ASN A 69 -9.98 15.02 -17.77
N GLY A 70 -10.41 15.57 -16.64
CA GLY A 70 -9.68 16.56 -15.86
C GLY A 70 -8.67 15.97 -14.86
N ARG A 71 -8.38 16.75 -13.81
CA ARG A 71 -7.50 16.32 -12.70
C ARG A 71 -8.14 15.19 -11.88
N ILE A 72 -7.33 14.43 -11.15
CA ILE A 72 -7.85 13.44 -10.20
C ILE A 72 -8.73 14.10 -9.12
N THR A 73 -9.73 13.38 -8.63
CA THR A 73 -10.70 13.88 -7.64
C THR A 73 -10.05 14.25 -6.31
N LYS A 74 -9.02 13.52 -5.88
CA LYS A 74 -8.35 13.66 -4.56
C LYS A 74 -9.28 13.59 -3.34
N ARG A 75 -10.50 13.04 -3.49
CA ARG A 75 -11.50 12.95 -2.41
C ARG A 75 -11.17 11.92 -1.32
N GLY A 76 -10.25 10.99 -1.59
CA GLY A 76 -9.80 9.97 -0.64
C GLY A 76 -8.57 10.35 0.18
N SER A 77 -8.15 9.44 1.05
CA SER A 77 -6.96 9.58 1.90
C SER A 77 -5.72 9.99 1.10
N LYS A 78 -4.97 10.95 1.64
CA LYS A 78 -3.69 11.41 1.06
C LYS A 78 -2.63 10.31 1.15
N GLU A 79 -2.60 9.58 2.25
CA GLU A 79 -1.64 8.51 2.50
C GLU A 79 -1.91 7.31 1.60
N ALA A 80 -3.18 6.86 1.52
CA ALA A 80 -3.58 5.79 0.61
C ALA A 80 -3.25 6.10 -0.86
N ARG A 81 -3.48 7.35 -1.28
CA ARG A 81 -3.14 7.80 -2.64
C ARG A 81 -1.62 7.88 -2.86
N TRP A 82 -0.87 8.35 -1.86
CA TRP A 82 0.59 8.41 -1.93
C TRP A 82 1.18 7.00 -2.05
N ILE A 83 0.78 6.07 -1.19
CA ILE A 83 1.32 4.69 -1.22
C ILE A 83 0.96 3.97 -2.52
N LEU A 84 -0.27 4.13 -3.04
CA LEU A 84 -0.65 3.59 -4.36
C LEU A 84 0.20 4.15 -5.48
N THR A 85 0.55 5.43 -5.40
CA THR A 85 1.41 6.07 -6.40
C THR A 85 2.82 5.49 -6.33
N GLN A 86 3.37 5.25 -5.13
CA GLN A 86 4.67 4.59 -4.96
C GLN A 86 4.66 3.16 -5.48
N ILE A 87 3.62 2.40 -5.16
CA ILE A 87 3.39 1.04 -5.66
C ILE A 87 3.35 1.03 -7.19
N ALA A 88 2.59 1.95 -7.81
CA ALA A 88 2.53 2.06 -9.26
C ALA A 88 3.89 2.39 -9.88
N GLN A 89 4.67 3.30 -9.27
CA GLN A 89 6.03 3.57 -9.73
C GLN A 89 6.95 2.35 -9.63
N ALA A 90 6.84 1.57 -8.56
CA ALA A 90 7.59 0.32 -8.41
C ALA A 90 7.17 -0.71 -9.47
N ALA A 91 5.86 -0.93 -9.65
CA ALA A 91 5.29 -1.82 -10.65
C ALA A 91 5.71 -1.44 -12.09
N ALA A 92 5.81 -0.15 -12.40
CA ALA A 92 6.28 0.34 -13.69
C ALA A 92 7.76 0.00 -13.97
N ARG A 93 8.56 -0.26 -12.93
CA ARG A 93 9.98 -0.66 -13.06
C ARG A 93 10.17 -2.18 -13.08
N THR A 94 9.22 -2.95 -12.55
CA THR A 94 9.29 -4.41 -12.48
C THR A 94 9.45 -5.05 -13.86
N LYS A 95 10.47 -5.90 -14.03
CA LYS A 95 10.72 -6.61 -15.29
C LYS A 95 9.66 -7.70 -15.50
N ASN A 96 9.35 -8.00 -16.76
CA ASN A 96 8.48 -9.11 -17.16
C ASN A 96 7.12 -9.09 -16.46
N SER A 97 6.46 -7.93 -16.42
CA SER A 97 5.11 -7.81 -15.85
C SER A 97 4.15 -7.12 -16.80
N ARG A 98 2.93 -7.65 -16.91
CA ARG A 98 1.81 -7.07 -17.67
C ARG A 98 1.40 -5.68 -17.16
N LEU A 99 1.68 -5.37 -15.89
CA LEU A 99 1.51 -4.02 -15.34
C LEU A 99 2.47 -3.01 -15.97
N LYS A 100 3.73 -3.40 -16.20
CA LYS A 100 4.71 -2.56 -16.89
C LYS A 100 4.36 -2.37 -18.36
N GLU A 101 3.85 -3.40 -19.04
CA GLU A 101 3.37 -3.28 -20.42
C GLU A 101 2.20 -2.30 -20.53
N PHE A 102 1.22 -2.41 -19.64
CA PHE A 102 0.11 -1.47 -19.54
C PHE A 102 0.62 -0.03 -19.34
N PHE A 103 1.56 0.15 -18.42
CA PHE A 103 2.19 1.44 -18.16
C PHE A 103 2.89 2.00 -19.40
N ASN A 104 3.71 1.20 -20.09
CA ASN A 104 4.42 1.63 -21.29
C ASN A 104 3.45 2.05 -22.41
N ARG A 105 2.36 1.30 -22.60
CA ARG A 105 1.30 1.64 -23.55
C ARG A 105 0.65 2.98 -23.20
N LYS A 106 0.28 3.20 -21.93
CA LYS A 106 -0.32 4.47 -21.49
C LYS A 106 0.68 5.62 -21.55
N LYS A 107 1.93 5.42 -21.15
CA LYS A 107 3.01 6.43 -21.19
C LYS A 107 3.17 7.03 -22.59
N LYS A 108 3.11 6.20 -23.63
CA LYS A 108 3.18 6.65 -25.03
C LYS A 108 2.03 7.58 -25.44
N SER A 109 0.84 7.39 -24.87
CA SER A 109 -0.37 8.13 -25.25
C SER A 109 -0.61 9.38 -24.40
N ILE A 110 -0.39 9.32 -23.08
CA ILE A 110 -0.80 10.37 -22.14
C ILE A 110 0.36 10.95 -21.31
N GLY A 111 1.59 10.52 -21.56
CA GLY A 111 2.78 10.94 -20.83
C GLY A 111 2.99 10.19 -19.51
N HIS A 112 4.16 10.40 -18.90
CA HIS A 112 4.63 9.62 -17.75
C HIS A 112 3.72 9.74 -16.51
N SER A 113 3.50 10.96 -16.02
CA SER A 113 2.80 11.17 -14.75
C SER A 113 1.35 10.68 -14.81
N LYS A 114 0.65 10.93 -15.92
CA LYS A 114 -0.72 10.44 -16.11
C LYS A 114 -0.76 8.91 -16.25
N ALA A 115 0.25 8.30 -16.87
CA ALA A 115 0.35 6.85 -16.96
C ALA A 115 0.59 6.17 -15.59
N ILE A 116 1.36 6.79 -14.69
CA ILE A 116 1.50 6.30 -13.31
C ILE A 116 0.16 6.30 -12.58
N ILE A 117 -0.62 7.37 -12.68
CA ILE A 117 -1.95 7.44 -12.06
C ILE A 117 -2.91 6.42 -12.68
N ALA A 118 -2.88 6.26 -14.02
CA ALA A 118 -3.68 5.24 -14.69
C ALA A 118 -3.30 3.82 -14.23
N LEU A 119 -2.00 3.56 -14.00
CA LEU A 119 -1.52 2.30 -13.46
C LEU A 119 -1.96 2.11 -12.00
N ALA A 120 -1.87 3.15 -11.16
CA ALA A 120 -2.34 3.11 -9.78
C ALA A 120 -3.84 2.75 -9.71
N ARG A 121 -4.66 3.34 -10.58
CA ARG A 121 -6.08 2.97 -10.71
C ARG A 121 -6.24 1.50 -11.10
N LYS A 122 -5.49 1.02 -12.10
CA LYS A 122 -5.53 -0.39 -12.51
C LYS A 122 -5.15 -1.34 -11.37
N ILE A 123 -4.12 -0.99 -10.59
CA ILE A 123 -3.67 -1.76 -9.44
C ILE A 123 -4.75 -1.80 -8.36
N ALA A 124 -5.38 -0.68 -8.02
CA ALA A 124 -6.47 -0.66 -7.04
C ALA A 124 -7.63 -1.58 -7.45
N THR A 125 -8.00 -1.58 -8.74
CA THR A 125 -9.05 -2.48 -9.26
C THR A 125 -8.61 -3.95 -9.18
N ILE A 126 -7.36 -4.27 -9.54
CA ILE A 126 -6.82 -5.63 -9.45
C ILE A 126 -6.81 -6.12 -8.00
N ILE A 127 -6.29 -5.32 -7.08
CA ILE A 127 -6.26 -5.63 -5.65
C ILE A 127 -7.65 -6.00 -5.14
N TRP A 128 -8.66 -5.21 -5.50
CA TRP A 128 -10.03 -5.48 -5.09
C TRP A 128 -10.53 -6.83 -5.61
N HIS A 129 -10.29 -7.16 -6.88
CA HIS A 129 -10.67 -8.46 -7.44
C HIS A 129 -9.95 -9.62 -6.74
N LEU A 130 -8.64 -9.50 -6.54
CA LEU A 130 -7.85 -10.55 -5.91
C LEU A 130 -8.27 -10.82 -4.47
N ILE A 131 -8.53 -9.77 -3.68
CA ILE A 131 -8.98 -9.93 -2.29
C ILE A 131 -10.41 -10.46 -2.22
N THR A 132 -11.30 -10.00 -3.10
CA THR A 132 -12.70 -10.45 -3.12
C THR A 132 -12.82 -11.92 -3.53
N ASN A 133 -11.99 -12.36 -4.48
CA ASN A 133 -11.95 -13.74 -4.96
C ASN A 133 -11.00 -14.64 -4.17
N GLU A 134 -10.20 -14.06 -3.27
CA GLU A 134 -9.18 -14.78 -2.49
C GLU A 134 -8.11 -15.46 -3.37
N GLU A 135 -7.72 -14.77 -4.45
CA GLU A 135 -6.80 -15.25 -5.48
C GLU A 135 -5.44 -14.54 -5.40
N MET A 136 -4.37 -15.26 -5.75
CA MET A 136 -3.04 -14.68 -5.89
C MET A 136 -2.88 -14.02 -7.26
N TYR A 137 -2.06 -12.98 -7.34
CA TYR A 137 -1.73 -12.36 -8.62
C TYR A 137 -0.89 -13.30 -9.48
N GLU A 138 -1.42 -13.67 -10.63
CA GLU A 138 -0.72 -14.42 -11.65
C GLU A 138 -0.41 -13.53 -12.87
N ASP A 139 0.80 -13.64 -13.39
CA ASP A 139 1.23 -12.93 -14.59
C ASP A 139 1.78 -13.92 -15.63
N GLU A 140 1.11 -14.00 -16.77
CA GLU A 140 1.54 -14.81 -17.91
C GLU A 140 2.87 -14.34 -18.52
N THR A 141 3.30 -13.10 -18.23
CA THR A 141 4.58 -12.57 -18.72
C THR A 141 5.80 -13.14 -17.99
N GLY A 142 5.60 -14.06 -17.04
CA GLY A 142 6.67 -14.71 -16.29
C GLY A 142 7.16 -13.89 -15.09
N TYR A 143 6.35 -12.96 -14.58
CA TYR A 143 6.66 -12.28 -13.33
C TYR A 143 6.72 -13.31 -12.21
N LYS A 144 7.87 -13.38 -11.54
CA LYS A 144 8.00 -14.06 -10.26
C LYS A 144 8.46 -13.02 -9.26
N LYS A 145 7.71 -12.87 -8.16
CA LYS A 145 8.20 -12.08 -7.04
C LYS A 145 9.47 -12.76 -6.54
N GLY A 146 10.56 -11.99 -6.42
CA GLY A 146 11.78 -12.51 -5.79
C GLY A 146 11.47 -12.96 -4.37
N GLU A 147 12.15 -14.01 -3.88
CA GLU A 147 11.96 -14.49 -2.52
C GLU A 147 12.07 -13.33 -1.54
N ILE A 148 10.98 -13.07 -0.82
CA ILE A 148 10.98 -12.08 0.24
C ILE A 148 11.86 -12.68 1.33
N GLN A 149 13.00 -12.05 1.62
CA GLN A 149 13.69 -12.28 2.89
C GLN A 149 12.69 -11.84 3.97
N LYS A 150 11.91 -12.79 4.49
CA LYS A 150 11.02 -12.57 5.63
C LYS A 150 11.88 -11.89 6.67
N ARG A 151 11.65 -10.61 6.94
CA ARG A 151 12.24 -9.98 8.11
C ARG A 151 11.86 -10.89 9.26
N LYS A 152 12.83 -11.39 10.04
CA LYS A 152 12.54 -12.13 11.27
C LYS A 152 11.44 -11.35 11.96
N ILE A 153 10.27 -11.97 12.13
CA ILE A 153 9.21 -11.41 12.95
C ILE A 153 9.90 -11.24 14.29
N VAL A 154 10.28 -10.00 14.60
CA VAL A 154 10.62 -9.67 15.97
C VAL A 154 9.25 -9.69 16.60
N GLU A 155 8.92 -10.80 17.28
CA GLU A 155 7.90 -10.79 18.31
C GLU A 155 8.24 -9.58 19.16
N THR A 156 7.54 -8.48 18.89
CA THR A 156 7.55 -7.38 19.82
C THR A 156 6.72 -7.98 20.94
N GLU A 157 7.39 -8.53 21.95
CA GLU A 157 6.75 -8.81 23.22
C GLU A 157 5.92 -7.56 23.52
N ILE A 158 4.60 -7.73 23.49
CA ILE A 158 3.70 -6.66 23.87
C ILE A 158 3.89 -6.58 25.37
N PHE A 159 4.93 -5.85 25.81
CA PHE A 159 5.15 -5.58 27.21
C PHE A 159 3.86 -5.03 27.76
N SER A 160 3.39 -5.61 28.86
CA SER A 160 2.28 -5.08 29.64
C SER A 160 2.51 -3.58 29.85
N VAL A 161 1.44 -2.81 29.94
CA VAL A 161 1.53 -1.37 30.27
C VAL A 161 2.41 -1.18 31.52
N ASP A 162 2.31 -2.11 32.48
CA ASP A 162 3.11 -2.11 33.71
C ASP A 162 4.60 -2.36 33.45
N GLU A 163 4.94 -3.28 32.55
CA GLU A 163 6.33 -3.56 32.17
C GLU A 163 6.96 -2.38 31.42
N ARG A 164 6.17 -1.71 30.56
CA ARG A 164 6.62 -0.49 29.88
C ARG A 164 6.85 0.66 30.85
N ILE A 165 5.95 0.85 31.82
CA ILE A 165 6.11 1.85 32.88
C ILE A 165 7.37 1.56 33.69
N LYS A 166 7.61 0.30 34.05
CA LYS A 166 8.79 -0.11 34.80
C LYS A 166 10.08 0.17 34.03
N ILE A 167 10.16 -0.25 32.76
CA ILE A 167 11.33 0.00 31.90
C ILE A 167 11.59 1.50 31.75
N MET A 168 10.54 2.30 31.50
CA MET A 168 10.69 3.76 31.36
C MET A 168 11.13 4.42 32.68
N SER A 169 10.68 3.90 33.82
CA SER A 169 11.11 4.38 35.13
C SER A 169 12.59 4.07 35.39
N GLU A 170 13.06 2.88 35.03
CA GLU A 170 14.45 2.47 35.17
C GLU A 170 15.37 3.30 34.27
N ILE A 171 14.98 3.51 33.00
CA ILE A 171 15.72 4.37 32.06
C ILE A 171 15.80 5.81 32.58
N TYR A 172 14.71 6.36 33.12
CA TYR A 172 14.71 7.70 33.68
C TYR A 172 15.65 7.84 34.88
N VAL A 173 15.69 6.83 35.76
CA VAL A 173 16.60 6.80 36.90
C VAL A 173 18.07 6.75 36.44
N ILE A 174 18.38 5.94 35.43
CA ILE A 174 19.74 5.85 34.87
C ILE A 174 20.18 7.18 34.27
N ALA A 175 19.35 7.78 33.40
CA ALA A 175 19.63 9.07 32.79
C ALA A 175 19.84 10.18 33.84
N ARG A 176 19.04 10.17 34.91
CA ARG A 176 19.17 11.12 36.02
C ARG A 176 20.43 10.92 36.87
N ASN A 177 20.96 9.71 36.93
CA ASN A 177 22.21 9.43 37.64
C ASN A 177 23.44 9.79 36.80
N GLU A 178 23.41 9.58 35.48
CA GLU A 178 24.46 10.03 34.57
C GLU A 178 24.63 11.57 34.57
N GLU A 179 23.54 12.32 34.69
CA GLU A 179 23.57 13.79 34.83
C GLU A 179 24.21 14.27 36.16
N ARG A 180 24.21 13.43 37.21
CA ARG A 180 24.79 13.76 38.52
C ARG A 180 26.26 13.40 38.66
N GLU A 181 26.75 12.44 37.86
CA GLU A 181 28.16 12.06 37.82
C GLU A 181 28.99 12.97 36.89
N SER A 182 28.32 13.84 36.11
CA SER A 182 28.93 14.82 35.19
C SER A 182 29.19 16.21 35.80
N THR A 183 28.94 16.42 37.10
CA THR A 183 29.18 17.69 37.84
C THR A 183 30.15 17.47 38.98
#